data_AF-A0AAI9ZQ88-F1
#
_entry.id   AF-A0AAI9ZQ88-F1
#
_cell.length_a   1.000
_cell.length_b   1.000
_cell.length_c   1.000
_cell.angle_alpha   90.00
_cell.angle_beta   90.00
_cell.angle_gamma   90.00
#
_symmetry.space_group_name_H-M   'P 1'
#
loop_
_entity.id
_entity.type
_entity.pdbx_description
1 polymer ?
#
loop_
_entity_poly.entity_id
_entity_poly.type
_entity_poly.pdbx_seq_one_letter_code
_entity_poly.pdbx_strand_id
1 'polypeptide(L)'
;MKLNIQNVLLSLLVFGSVTTAKDPKTHPGWKIPDENEVLPIHELPDCYQECFGWNHNKIIGVGDVFKMSRRQWCDDDWGTVGTWWTYHMNFCTADRCTDEKDGIKGFAWNYKLCGFLTRGEVDEKDD
;
A
#
# COMPACT_ATOMS: atom_id res chain seq x y z
N MET A 1 13.36 -54.78 -0.63
CA MET A 1 12.99 -53.46 -1.16
C MET A 1 13.78 -52.41 -0.37
N LYS A 2 14.90 -51.91 -0.91
CA LYS A 2 15.73 -50.91 -0.23
C LYS A 2 15.14 -49.53 -0.54
N LEU A 3 14.48 -48.92 0.43
CA LEU A 3 14.04 -47.53 0.31
C LEU A 3 15.27 -46.63 0.23
N ASN A 4 15.40 -45.94 -0.89
CA ASN A 4 16.53 -45.07 -1.21
C ASN A 4 16.29 -43.70 -0.55
N ILE A 5 16.81 -43.54 0.67
CA ILE A 5 16.58 -42.37 1.56
C ILE A 5 17.15 -41.06 0.95
N GLN A 6 18.00 -41.14 -0.08
CA GLN A 6 18.63 -39.97 -0.70
C GLN A 6 17.67 -39.06 -1.48
N ASN A 7 16.52 -39.56 -1.96
CA ASN A 7 15.59 -38.75 -2.78
C ASN A 7 14.56 -37.94 -1.96
N VAL A 8 14.50 -38.11 -0.63
CA VAL A 8 13.56 -37.35 0.21
C VAL A 8 14.16 -36.03 0.71
N LEU A 9 15.49 -35.91 0.70
CA LEU A 9 16.20 -34.76 1.27
C LEU A 9 16.35 -33.55 0.34
N LEU A 10 16.17 -33.71 -0.98
CA LEU A 10 16.28 -32.58 -1.92
C LEU A 10 15.00 -31.76 -2.07
N SER A 11 13.85 -32.25 -1.59
CA SER A 11 12.56 -31.56 -1.72
C SER A 11 12.29 -30.50 -0.63
N LEU A 12 13.18 -30.40 0.37
CA LEU A 12 12.97 -29.58 1.57
C LEU A 12 13.76 -28.26 1.59
N LEU A 13 14.48 -27.92 0.51
CA LEU A 13 15.35 -26.73 0.47
C LEU A 13 14.82 -25.58 -0.41
N VAL A 14 13.57 -25.62 -0.85
CA VAL A 14 12.96 -24.54 -1.66
C VAL A 14 11.78 -23.90 -0.94
N PHE A 15 11.94 -23.62 0.34
CA PHE A 15 11.15 -22.62 1.09
C PHE A 15 12.09 -22.10 2.18
N GLY A 16 12.39 -20.84 2.33
CA GLY A 16 12.01 -19.65 1.59
C GLY A 16 12.89 -18.58 2.19
N SER A 17 13.77 -18.00 1.39
CA SER A 17 14.29 -16.68 1.70
C SER A 17 13.13 -15.72 1.45
N VAL A 18 12.15 -15.70 2.37
CA VAL A 18 11.33 -14.51 2.56
C VAL A 18 12.33 -13.50 3.07
N THR A 19 12.97 -12.77 2.16
CA THR A 19 13.54 -11.49 2.51
C THR A 19 12.34 -10.68 2.97
N THR A 20 12.14 -10.65 4.29
CA THR A 20 11.27 -9.64 4.87
C THR A 20 11.95 -8.33 4.51
N ALA A 21 11.48 -7.68 3.44
CA ALA A 21 11.87 -6.31 3.18
C ALA A 21 11.67 -5.58 4.51
N LYS A 22 12.76 -5.03 5.06
CA LYS A 22 12.69 -4.32 6.34
C LYS A 22 11.57 -3.29 6.20
N ASP A 23 10.66 -3.28 7.17
CA ASP A 23 9.58 -2.30 7.19
C ASP A 23 10.19 -0.90 7.01
N PRO A 24 9.87 -0.18 5.92
CA PRO A 24 10.47 1.12 5.64
C PRO A 24 10.27 2.12 6.77
N LYS A 25 9.22 1.96 7.60
CA LYS A 25 8.97 2.78 8.80
C LYS A 25 10.05 2.65 9.87
N THR A 26 10.82 1.56 9.85
CA THR A 26 11.93 1.32 10.81
C THR A 26 13.22 2.03 10.44
N HIS A 27 13.30 2.65 9.26
CA HIS A 27 14.47 3.39 8.83
C HIS A 27 14.60 4.71 9.64
N PRO A 28 15.76 5.04 10.23
CA PRO A 28 15.92 6.26 11.05
C PRO A 28 15.62 7.58 10.31
N GLY A 29 15.73 7.57 8.99
CA GLY A 29 15.39 8.71 8.12
C GLY A 29 13.97 8.67 7.56
N TRP A 30 13.16 7.66 7.90
CA TRP A 30 11.77 7.62 7.47
C TRP A 30 10.97 8.71 8.21
N LYS A 31 10.19 9.43 7.44
CA LYS A 31 9.27 10.46 7.92
C LYS A 31 8.11 10.55 6.95
N ILE A 32 6.92 10.84 7.48
CA ILE A 32 5.76 11.14 6.65
C ILE A 32 5.91 12.61 6.19
N PRO A 33 5.98 12.87 4.87
CA PRO A 33 5.99 14.24 4.37
C PRO A 33 4.69 14.95 4.74
N ASP A 34 4.78 16.18 5.26
CA ASP A 34 3.65 17.03 5.64
C ASP A 34 2.60 16.30 6.50
N GLU A 35 3.05 15.57 7.53
CA GLU A 35 2.26 14.62 8.33
C GLU A 35 0.93 15.16 8.90
N ASN A 36 0.83 16.48 9.11
CA ASN A 36 -0.34 17.14 9.69
C ASN A 36 -1.30 17.72 8.64
N GLU A 37 -0.92 17.72 7.37
CA GLU A 37 -1.80 18.15 6.28
C GLU A 37 -2.87 17.10 5.99
N VAL A 38 -3.99 17.55 5.43
CA VAL A 38 -5.00 16.65 4.89
C VAL A 38 -4.47 15.89 3.68
N LEU A 39 -5.13 14.79 3.33
CA LEU A 39 -4.75 13.98 2.18
C LEU A 39 -4.85 14.80 0.88
N PRO A 40 -3.80 14.82 0.03
CA PRO A 40 -3.82 15.53 -1.25
C PRO A 40 -4.57 14.71 -2.30
N ILE A 41 -5.87 14.47 -2.09
CA ILE A 41 -6.72 13.65 -2.97
C ILE A 41 -6.81 14.24 -4.39
N HIS A 42 -6.65 15.56 -4.52
CA HIS A 42 -6.61 16.24 -5.81
C HIS A 42 -5.41 15.84 -6.70
N GLU A 43 -4.38 15.18 -6.14
CA GLU A 43 -3.26 14.62 -6.92
C GLU A 43 -3.61 13.29 -7.59
N LEU A 44 -4.69 12.63 -7.16
CA LEU A 44 -5.13 11.36 -7.73
C LEU A 44 -5.86 11.57 -9.07
N PRO A 45 -5.90 10.54 -9.94
CA PRO A 45 -6.76 10.56 -11.12
C PRO A 45 -8.23 10.83 -10.78
N ASP A 46 -8.98 11.46 -11.69
CA ASP A 46 -10.38 11.83 -11.47
C ASP A 46 -11.26 10.64 -11.04
N CYS A 47 -11.01 9.45 -11.59
CA CYS A 47 -11.74 8.23 -11.21
C CYS A 47 -11.54 7.86 -9.73
N TYR A 48 -10.35 8.08 -9.18
CA TYR A 48 -10.07 7.88 -7.76
C TYR A 48 -10.75 8.96 -6.93
N GLN A 49 -10.68 10.22 -7.37
CA GLN A 49 -11.33 11.33 -6.68
C GLN A 49 -12.85 11.12 -6.56
N GLU A 50 -13.50 10.63 -7.62
CA GLU A 50 -14.91 10.25 -7.61
C GLU A 50 -15.17 9.14 -6.57
N CYS A 51 -14.35 8.08 -6.57
CA CYS A 51 -14.47 6.99 -5.61
C CYS A 51 -14.27 7.42 -4.16
N PHE A 52 -13.32 8.31 -3.91
CA PHE A 52 -13.15 8.96 -2.61
C PHE A 52 -14.42 9.74 -2.25
N GLY A 53 -14.94 10.57 -3.16
CA GLY A 53 -16.17 11.33 -2.97
C GLY A 53 -17.38 10.48 -2.58
N TRP A 54 -17.51 9.28 -3.14
CA TRP A 54 -18.62 8.37 -2.83
C TRP A 54 -18.49 7.61 -1.52
N ASN A 55 -17.27 7.46 -1.03
CA ASN A 55 -16.95 6.61 0.11
C ASN A 55 -16.33 7.35 1.29
N HIS A 56 -16.24 8.69 1.21
CA HIS A 56 -15.47 9.52 2.12
C HIS A 56 -15.86 9.36 3.59
N ASN A 57 -17.14 9.12 3.88
CA ASN A 57 -17.70 9.03 5.23
C ASN A 57 -17.87 7.58 5.75
N LYS A 58 -17.32 6.58 5.06
CA LYS A 58 -17.51 5.16 5.40
C LYS A 58 -16.42 4.57 6.30
N ILE A 59 -15.43 5.37 6.73
CA ILE A 59 -14.38 4.89 7.64
C ILE A 59 -14.95 4.82 9.06
N ILE A 60 -15.26 3.61 9.52
CA ILE A 60 -15.83 3.37 10.85
C ILE A 60 -14.87 3.88 11.92
N GLY A 61 -15.36 4.71 12.86
CA GLY A 61 -14.58 5.21 13.99
C GLY A 61 -13.65 6.39 13.70
N VAL A 62 -13.43 6.74 12.42
CA VAL A 62 -12.57 7.88 12.02
C VAL A 62 -13.40 8.99 11.35
N GLY A 63 -14.41 8.64 10.57
CA GLY A 63 -15.31 9.60 9.92
C GLY A 63 -14.91 9.93 8.48
N ASP A 64 -14.81 11.23 8.18
CA ASP A 64 -14.62 11.76 6.83
C ASP A 64 -13.14 11.74 6.41
N VAL A 65 -12.81 10.92 5.40
CA VAL A 65 -11.45 10.75 4.88
C VAL A 65 -10.84 12.06 4.35
N PHE A 66 -11.67 13.02 3.91
CA PHE A 66 -11.19 14.33 3.45
C PHE A 66 -10.65 15.20 4.59
N LYS A 67 -10.91 14.84 5.84
CA LYS A 67 -10.42 15.53 7.03
C LYS A 67 -9.27 14.79 7.71
N MET A 68 -8.90 13.61 7.18
CA MET A 68 -7.85 12.79 7.74
C MET A 68 -6.49 13.41 7.46
N SER A 69 -5.62 13.47 8.46
CA SER A 69 -4.23 13.87 8.24
C SER A 69 -3.44 12.74 7.57
N ARG A 70 -2.37 13.09 6.87
CA ARG A 70 -1.44 12.10 6.30
C ARG A 70 -0.92 11.13 7.36
N ARG A 71 -0.63 11.62 8.57
CA ARG A 71 -0.23 10.78 9.69
C ARG A 71 -1.27 9.74 10.06
N GLN A 72 -2.52 10.13 10.22
CA GLN A 72 -3.60 9.20 10.54
C GLN A 72 -3.76 8.12 9.46
N TRP A 73 -3.62 8.50 8.19
CA TRP A 73 -3.69 7.57 7.06
C TRP A 73 -2.52 6.58 7.05
N CYS A 74 -1.29 7.06 7.26
CA CYS A 74 -0.09 6.25 7.16
C CYS A 74 0.23 5.44 8.42
N ASP A 75 -0.18 5.88 9.61
CA ASP A 75 0.02 5.17 10.88
C ASP A 75 -1.01 4.05 11.11
N ASP A 76 -2.09 3.98 10.32
CA ASP A 76 -3.18 2.99 10.50
C ASP A 76 -2.76 1.53 10.28
N ASP A 77 -1.53 1.26 9.82
CA ASP A 77 -0.98 -0.09 9.58
C ASP A 77 -1.95 -1.02 8.81
N TRP A 78 -2.73 -0.45 7.88
CA TRP A 78 -3.76 -1.14 7.10
C TRP A 78 -4.91 -1.74 7.94
N GLY A 79 -5.09 -1.29 9.17
CA GLY A 79 -6.22 -1.64 10.02
C GLY A 79 -7.53 -1.05 9.50
N THR A 80 -7.86 0.16 9.94
CA THR A 80 -9.15 0.80 9.67
C THR A 80 -9.24 1.35 8.24
N VAL A 81 -8.21 2.09 7.83
CA VAL A 81 -8.05 2.65 6.48
C VAL A 81 -7.86 1.52 5.48
N GLY A 82 -7.05 0.50 5.80
CA GLY A 82 -6.85 -0.64 4.91
C GLY A 82 -8.12 -1.46 4.70
N THR A 83 -8.90 -1.70 5.77
CA THR A 83 -10.22 -2.32 5.68
C THR A 83 -11.17 -1.48 4.84
N TRP A 84 -11.28 -0.17 5.11
CA TRP A 84 -12.13 0.72 4.32
C TRP A 84 -11.73 0.74 2.84
N TRP A 85 -10.43 0.82 2.54
CA TRP A 85 -9.92 0.78 1.18
C TRP A 85 -10.36 -0.51 0.47
N THR A 86 -10.20 -1.65 1.14
CA THR A 86 -10.55 -2.96 0.59
C THR A 86 -12.03 -3.07 0.26
N TYR A 87 -12.92 -2.62 1.15
CA TYR A 87 -14.36 -2.80 0.98
C TYR A 87 -15.05 -1.69 0.19
N HIS A 88 -14.47 -0.49 0.12
CA HIS A 88 -15.12 0.67 -0.48
C HIS A 88 -14.38 1.23 -1.69
N MET A 89 -13.04 1.25 -1.64
CA MET A 89 -12.25 1.80 -2.74
C MET A 89 -12.02 0.76 -3.84
N ASN A 90 -11.55 -0.45 -3.53
CA ASN A 90 -11.17 -1.44 -4.55
C ASN A 90 -12.27 -1.74 -5.57
N PHE A 91 -13.52 -1.93 -5.12
CA PHE A 91 -14.64 -2.17 -6.02
C PHE A 91 -14.96 -0.95 -6.89
N CYS A 92 -14.92 0.25 -6.31
CA CYS A 92 -15.18 1.47 -7.06
C CYS A 92 -14.07 1.73 -8.08
N THR A 93 -12.81 1.60 -7.70
CA THR A 93 -11.67 1.85 -8.58
C THR A 93 -11.57 0.78 -9.67
N ALA A 94 -11.94 -0.48 -9.40
CA ALA A 94 -12.01 -1.51 -10.43
C ALA A 94 -13.06 -1.21 -11.52
N ASP A 95 -14.16 -0.55 -11.17
CA ASP A 95 -15.22 -0.14 -12.10
C ASP A 95 -14.88 1.18 -12.83
N ARG A 96 -14.31 2.15 -12.11
CA ARG A 96 -14.14 3.53 -12.59
C ARG A 96 -12.76 3.86 -13.12
N CYS A 97 -11.72 3.21 -12.62
CA CYS A 97 -10.33 3.42 -13.02
C CYS A 97 -9.88 2.31 -13.97
N THR A 98 -10.52 2.22 -15.13
CA THR A 98 -10.24 1.16 -16.12
C THR A 98 -8.94 1.39 -16.90
N ASP A 99 -8.36 2.60 -16.85
CA ASP A 99 -7.04 2.88 -17.39
C ASP A 99 -5.95 2.36 -16.44
N GLU A 100 -5.10 1.47 -16.93
CA GLU A 100 -3.97 0.90 -16.20
C GLU A 100 -3.05 1.97 -15.60
N LYS A 101 -2.84 3.08 -16.32
CA LYS A 101 -1.99 4.19 -15.84
C LYS A 101 -2.56 4.86 -14.61
N ASP A 102 -3.88 4.95 -14.52
CA ASP A 102 -4.54 5.57 -13.38
C ASP A 102 -4.49 4.65 -12.15
N GLY A 103 -4.62 3.34 -12.35
CA GLY A 103 -4.35 2.34 -11.30
C GLY A 103 -2.92 2.43 -10.75
N ILE A 104 -1.92 2.54 -11.64
CA ILE A 104 -0.50 2.72 -11.26
C ILE A 104 -0.30 4.02 -10.47
N LYS A 105 -0.88 5.14 -10.94
CA LYS A 105 -0.80 6.43 -10.24
C LYS A 105 -1.44 6.37 -8.86
N GLY A 106 -2.60 5.71 -8.72
CA GLY A 106 -3.27 5.55 -7.44
C GLY A 106 -2.45 4.76 -6.44
N PHE A 107 -1.82 3.68 -6.89
CA PHE A 107 -0.89 2.89 -6.07
C PHE A 107 0.36 3.71 -5.69
N ALA A 108 1.00 4.36 -6.66
CA ALA A 108 2.20 5.17 -6.43
C ALA A 108 1.94 6.37 -5.49
N TRP A 109 0.75 6.98 -5.58
CA TRP A 109 0.34 8.06 -4.69
C TRP A 109 0.36 7.62 -3.22
N ASN A 110 -0.14 6.42 -2.90
CA ASN A 110 -0.16 5.91 -1.53
C ASN A 110 1.25 5.69 -0.97
N TYR A 111 2.17 5.17 -1.80
CA TYR A 111 3.58 5.00 -1.43
C TYR A 111 4.28 6.34 -1.17
N LYS A 112 4.14 7.29 -2.11
CA LYS A 112 4.68 8.65 -1.99
C LYS A 112 4.18 9.34 -0.73
N LEU A 113 2.87 9.23 -0.44
CA LEU A 113 2.21 9.87 0.69
C LEU A 113 2.81 9.43 2.03
N CYS A 114 3.10 8.14 2.18
CA CYS A 114 3.57 7.57 3.43
C CYS A 114 5.10 7.42 3.50
N GLY A 115 5.83 8.09 2.61
CA GLY A 115 7.30 8.07 2.60
C GLY A 115 7.89 6.69 2.31
N PHE A 116 7.12 5.80 1.68
CA PHE A 116 7.65 4.55 1.17
C PHE A 116 8.36 4.82 -0.15
N LEU A 117 9.62 4.40 -0.27
CA LEU A 117 10.33 4.44 -1.55
C LEU A 117 9.51 3.67 -2.59
N THR A 118 9.28 4.29 -3.75
CA THR A 118 8.66 3.56 -4.87
C THR A 118 9.63 2.48 -5.34
N ARG A 119 9.12 1.36 -5.88
CA ARG A 119 9.97 0.21 -6.28
C ARG A 119 11.13 0.61 -7.21
N GLY A 120 10.96 1.66 -8.03
CA GLY A 120 12.04 2.20 -8.87
C GLY A 120 13.14 2.98 -8.14
N GLU A 121 12.87 3.52 -6.95
CA GLU A 121 13.86 4.22 -6.13
C GLU A 121 14.64 3.28 -5.20
N VAL A 122 14.15 2.05 -5.01
CA VAL A 122 14.85 0.99 -4.24
C VAL A 122 15.91 0.31 -5.12
N ASP A 123 15.66 0.21 -6.43
CA ASP A 123 16.60 -0.41 -7.39
C ASP A 123 17.78 0.52 -7.76
N GLU A 124 17.73 1.82 -7.44
CA GLU A 124 18.81 2.80 -7.75
C GLU A 124 19.91 2.90 -6.68
N LYS A 125 19.94 2.05 -5.66
CA LYS A 125 20.92 2.16 -4.56
C LYS A 125 21.76 0.92 -4.22
N ASP A 126 21.75 -0.09 -5.07
CA ASP A 126 22.63 -1.25 -4.94
C ASP A 126 23.42 -1.55 -6.24
N ASP A 127 24.09 -0.53 -6.81
CA ASP A 127 25.23 -0.70 -7.74
C ASP A 127 26.49 -0.01 -7.19
#